data_AF-A0A961ZN38-F1
#
_entry.id   AF-A0A961ZN38-F1
#
_cell.length_a   1.000
_cell.length_b   1.000
_cell.length_c   1.000
_cell.angle_alpha   90.00
_cell.angle_beta   90.00
_cell.angle_gamma   90.00
#
_symmetry.space_group_name_H-M   'P 1'
#
loop_
_entity.id
_entity.type
_entity.pdbx_description
1 polymer ?
#
loop_
_entity_poly.entity_id
_entity_poly.type
_entity_poly.pdbx_seq_one_letter_code
_entity_poly.pdbx_strand_id
1 'polypeptide(L)' 'MSEDEAYEVLGLRKGASREDISRAHRTLMKKLHPDQGGSTNLAARVNEAKDVLMRRHS' A
#
# COMPACT_ATOMS: atom_id res chain seq x y z
N MET A 1 0.65 -5.09 -10.55
CA MET A 1 1.68 -4.18 -10.02
C MET A 1 3.01 -4.93 -9.82
N SER A 2 4.16 -4.31 -10.09
CA SER A 2 5.48 -4.88 -9.76
C SER A 2 5.86 -4.62 -8.29
N GLU A 3 6.88 -5.30 -7.75
CA GLU A 3 7.36 -5.01 -6.38
C GLU A 3 7.83 -3.55 -6.24
N ASP A 4 8.57 -3.05 -7.25
CA ASP A 4 9.08 -1.69 -7.27
C ASP A 4 7.95 -0.66 -7.26
N GLU A 5 6.93 -0.87 -8.10
CA GLU A 5 5.74 -0.01 -8.14
C GLU A 5 4.96 -0.09 -6.82
N ALA A 6 4.91 -1.26 -6.17
CA ALA A 6 4.25 -1.42 -4.88
C ALA A 6 4.94 -0.65 -3.75
N TYR A 7 6.28 -0.63 -3.74
CA TYR A 7 7.05 0.21 -2.82
C TYR A 7 6.78 1.70 -3.08
N GLU A 8 6.74 2.12 -4.34
CA GLU A 8 6.44 3.52 -4.71
C GLU A 8 5.03 3.93 -4.31
N VAL A 9 4.01 3.11 -4.57
CA VAL A 9 2.61 3.36 -4.20
C VAL A 9 2.46 3.53 -2.68
N LEU A 10 3.20 2.75 -1.89
CA LEU A 10 3.17 2.87 -0.43
C LEU A 10 4.12 3.95 0.11
N GLY A 11 4.92 4.60 -0.73
CA GLY A 11 5.92 5.58 -0.31
C GLY A 11 7.05 4.97 0.55
N LEU A 12 7.42 3.72 0.24
CA LEU A 12 8.41 2.94 0.97
C LEU A 12 9.68 2.72 0.14
N ARG A 13 10.80 2.48 0.83
CA ARG A 13 12.03 2.01 0.18
C ARG A 13 12.01 0.49 0.07
N LYS A 14 12.68 -0.04 -0.97
CA LYS A 14 12.86 -1.50 -1.13
C LYS A 14 13.47 -2.11 0.13
N GLY A 15 12.93 -3.25 0.56
CA GLY A 15 13.35 -3.94 1.78
C GLY A 15 12.70 -3.41 3.06
N ALA A 16 11.70 -2.52 2.97
CA ALA A 16 10.90 -2.14 4.13
C ALA A 16 10.28 -3.37 4.81
N SER A 17 10.15 -3.32 6.14
CA SER A 17 9.64 -4.44 6.91
C SER A 17 8.13 -4.64 6.70
N ARG A 18 7.59 -5.82 7.08
CA ARG A 18 6.13 -6.06 7.12
C ARG A 18 5.39 -5.04 7.96
N GLU A 19 6.03 -4.55 9.02
CA GLU A 19 5.45 -3.53 9.89
C GLU A 19 5.37 -2.18 9.18
N ASP A 20 6.42 -1.79 8.46
CA ASP A 20 6.44 -0.57 7.64
C ASP A 20 5.35 -0.60 6.56
N ILE A 21 5.22 -1.74 5.87
CA ILE A 21 4.19 -1.98 4.85
C ILE A 21 2.79 -1.82 5.46
N SER A 22 2.54 -2.45 6.61
CA SER A 22 1.25 -2.37 7.30
C SER A 22 0.93 -0.96 7.81
N ARG A 23 1.93 -0.21 8.23
CA ARG A 23 1.78 1.17 8.71
C ARG A 23 1.51 2.14 7.56
N ALA A 24 2.25 2.02 6.46
CA ALA A 24 2.05 2.82 5.26
C ALA A 24 0.66 2.59 4.66
N HIS A 25 0.25 1.32 4.50
CA HIS A 25 -1.08 0.96 4.01
C HIS A 25 -2.20 1.58 4.84
N ARG A 26 -2.17 1.41 6.17
CA ARG A 26 -3.18 1.99 7.08
C ARG A 26 -3.24 3.51 6.98
N THR A 27 -2.09 4.16 6.86
CA THR A 27 -2.00 5.63 6.75
C THR A 27 -2.61 6.14 5.44
N LEU A 28 -2.30 5.47 4.33
CA LEU A 28 -2.83 5.84 3.02
C LEU A 28 -4.33 5.54 2.91
N MET A 29 -4.78 4.39 3.41
CA MET A 29 -6.21 4.05 3.40
C MET A 29 -7.04 5.04 4.20
N LYS A 30 -6.57 5.51 5.36
CA LYS A 30 -7.26 6.59 6.09
C LYS A 30 -7.42 7.88 5.28
N LYS A 31 -6.54 8.16 4.32
CA LYS A 31 -6.62 9.36 3.48
C LYS A 31 -7.45 9.14 2.21
N LEU A 32 -7.46 7.90 1.71
CA LEU A 32 -7.96 7.57 0.37
C LEU A 32 -9.27 6.79 0.38
N HIS A 33 -9.79 6.41 1.56
CA HIS A 33 -11.01 5.61 1.66
C HIS A 33 -12.20 6.32 0.99
N PRO A 34 -12.96 5.64 0.11
CA PRO A 34 -14.13 6.24 -0.55
C PRO A 34 -15.17 6.79 0.43
N ASP A 35 -15.42 6.09 1.53
CA ASP A 35 -16.34 6.54 2.60
C ASP A 35 -15.94 7.88 3.24
N GLN A 36 -14.70 8.32 3.06
CA GLN A 36 -14.18 9.60 3.55
C GLN A 36 -13.97 10.62 2.42
N GLY A 37 -14.62 10.40 1.27
CA GLY A 37 -14.48 11.25 0.08
C GLY A 37 -13.24 10.96 -0.76
N GLY A 38 -12.55 9.84 -0.49
CA GLY A 38 -11.40 9.39 -1.26
C GLY A 38 -11.79 8.70 -2.57
N SER A 39 -10.80 8.13 -3.26
CA SER A 39 -10.99 7.51 -4.57
C SER A 39 -10.91 5.99 -4.49
N THR A 40 -11.94 5.32 -5.01
CA THR A 40 -11.98 3.84 -5.13
C THR A 40 -10.77 3.30 -5.88
N ASN A 41 -10.37 3.95 -6.98
CA ASN A 41 -9.23 3.51 -7.78
C ASN A 41 -7.91 3.65 -7.02
N LEU A 42 -7.72 4.74 -6.27
CA LEU A 42 -6.51 4.93 -5.47
C LEU A 42 -6.46 3.96 -4.29
N ALA A 43 -7.59 3.76 -3.60
CA ALA A 43 -7.71 2.77 -2.53
C ALA A 43 -7.40 1.35 -3.04
N ALA A 44 -7.91 0.97 -4.22
CA ALA A 44 -7.62 -0.31 -4.86
C ALA A 44 -6.12 -0.48 -5.15
N ARG A 45 -5.45 0.54 -5.70
CA ARG A 45 -3.99 0.50 -5.94
C ARG A 45 -3.19 0.34 -4.64
N VAL A 46 -3.59 1.01 -3.56
CA VAL A 46 -2.92 0.88 -2.24
C VAL A 46 -3.11 -0.53 -1.65
N ASN A 47 -4.28 -1.13 -1.83
CA ASN A 47 -4.51 -2.53 -1.43
C ASN A 47 -3.68 -3.51 -2.25
N GLU A 48 -3.65 -3.36 -3.58
CA GLU A 48 -2.83 -4.20 -4.46
C GLU A 48 -1.34 -4.12 -4.09
N ALA A 49 -0.83 -2.92 -3.82
CA ALA A 49 0.56 -2.71 -3.40
C ALA A 49 0.91 -3.46 -2.10
N LYS A 50 0.04 -3.38 -1.09
CA LYS A 50 0.22 -4.12 0.17
C LYS A 50 0.25 -5.62 -0.10
N ASP A 51 -0.67 -6.14 -0.91
CA ASP A 51 -0.79 -7.58 -1.16
C ASP A 51 0.44 -8.13 -1.90
N VAL A 52 0.97 -7.39 -2.89
CA VAL A 52 2.20 -7.76 -3.59
C VAL A 52 3.37 -7.88 -2.60
N LEU A 53 3.58 -6.88 -1.75
CA LEU A 53 4.70 -6.90 -0.82
C LEU A 53 4.51 -7.94 0.31
N MET A 54 3.28 -8.15 0.78
CA MET A 54 3.03 -9.12 1.86
C MET A 54 3.25 -10.58 1.45
N ARG A 55 3.05 -10.92 0.17
CA ARG A 55 3.38 -12.26 -0.36
C ARG A 55 4.88 -12.54 -0.39
N ARG A 56 5.71 -11.48 -0.45
CA ARG A 56 7.18 -11.60 -0.47
C ARG A 56 7.78 -11.81 0.91
N HIS A 57 7.11 -11.30 1.94
CA HIS A 57 7.51 -11.42 3.33
C HIS A 57 6.81 -12.59 4.06
N SER A 58 6.33 -13.59 3.33
CA SER A 58 5.74 -14.81 3.88
C SER A 58 6.74 -15.67 4.64
#